data_AF-A0AA44A5Q8-F1
#
_entry.id   AF-A0AA44A5Q8-F1
#
_cell.length_a   1.000
_cell.length_b   1.000
_cell.length_c   1.000
_cell.angle_alpha   90.00
_cell.angle_beta   90.00
_cell.angle_gamma   90.00
#
_symmetry.space_group_name_H-M   'P 1'
#
loop_
_entity.id
_entity.type
_entity.pdbx_description
1 polymer ?
#
loop_
_entity_poly.entity_id
_entity_poly.type
_entity_poly.pdbx_seq_one_letter_code
_entity_poly.pdbx_strand_id
1 'polypeptide(L)'
;LLMAGVITLNGGEFRSIDKHQIAVADTNVQTLDYEKLRNTWLDVNYGYNQYDEKNDAMKKKFDATENEAKKLLEDMKTENDRKYLWDSAKDLDTKSADMTRTYRNIEKIAEAMKHKNTKLKTDENKKKVKDALEWLHKNAYGKEPTEKVKELSENFKITDSSKKKALNWWDYEIGTP
;
A
#
# COMPACT_ATOMS: atom_id res chain seq x y z
N LEU A 1 25.87 1.16 -48.89
CA LEU A 1 26.08 2.25 -47.91
C LEU A 1 24.77 3.03 -47.87
N LEU A 2 23.89 2.91 -46.88
CA LEU A 2 24.08 3.09 -45.43
C LEU A 2 23.17 2.17 -44.59
N MET A 3 23.51 2.08 -43.31
CA MET A 3 23.30 0.97 -42.39
C MET A 3 21.87 0.76 -41.88
N ALA A 4 21.42 -0.51 -41.87
CA ALA A 4 20.35 -0.96 -40.98
C ALA A 4 20.94 -1.13 -39.58
N GLY A 5 20.50 -0.29 -38.63
CA GLY A 5 20.84 -0.45 -37.23
C GLY A 5 20.14 -1.70 -36.68
N VAL A 6 20.93 -2.71 -36.31
CA VAL A 6 20.45 -3.87 -35.57
C VAL A 6 20.24 -3.42 -34.12
N ILE A 7 18.97 -3.29 -33.71
CA ILE A 7 18.61 -3.23 -32.30
C ILE A 7 18.47 -4.68 -31.84
N THR A 8 19.53 -5.24 -31.28
CA THR A 8 19.43 -6.46 -30.47
C THR A 8 18.88 -6.08 -29.10
N LEU A 9 17.61 -6.38 -28.87
CA LEU A 9 17.02 -6.43 -27.53
C LEU A 9 16.97 -7.90 -27.11
N ASN A 10 17.61 -8.22 -25.99
CA ASN A 10 17.65 -9.56 -25.43
C ASN A 10 16.23 -10.07 -25.11
N GLY A 11 15.82 -11.15 -25.78
CA GLY A 11 15.00 -12.18 -25.14
C GLY A 11 13.48 -12.14 -25.29
N GLY A 12 12.90 -11.53 -26.32
CA GLY A 12 11.46 -11.66 -26.58
C GLY A 12 11.12 -11.72 -28.07
N GLU A 13 10.73 -12.89 -28.57
CA GLU A 13 10.13 -13.01 -29.91
C GLU A 13 8.72 -12.40 -29.90
N PHE A 14 8.51 -11.29 -30.59
CA PHE A 14 7.16 -10.88 -30.97
C PHE A 14 6.72 -11.72 -32.17
N ARG A 15 5.86 -12.70 -31.94
CA ARG A 15 5.03 -13.27 -33.01
C ARG A 15 3.95 -12.26 -33.36
N SER A 16 3.79 -11.97 -34.65
CA SER A 16 2.73 -11.11 -35.21
C SER A 16 1.37 -11.44 -34.59
N ILE A 17 0.76 -10.51 -33.84
CA ILE A 17 -0.57 -10.69 -33.24
C ILE A 17 -1.60 -9.83 -33.98
N ASP A 18 -2.70 -10.48 -34.32
CA ASP A 18 -3.90 -9.95 -34.96
C ASP A 18 -4.54 -8.79 -34.16
N LYS A 19 -5.19 -7.85 -34.86
CA LYS A 19 -5.54 -6.47 -34.42
C LYS A 19 -6.49 -6.33 -33.21
N HIS A 20 -6.89 -7.42 -32.56
CA HIS A 20 -7.86 -7.42 -31.45
C HIS A 20 -7.40 -8.17 -30.20
N GLN A 21 -6.12 -8.57 -30.11
CA GLN A 21 -5.57 -9.16 -28.89
C GLN A 21 -4.47 -8.27 -28.33
N ILE A 22 -4.69 -7.70 -27.14
CA ILE A 22 -3.64 -7.02 -26.39
C ILE A 22 -2.62 -8.09 -25.98
N ALA A 23 -1.45 -8.06 -26.60
CA ALA A 23 -0.30 -8.83 -26.16
C ALA A 23 0.09 -8.37 -24.75
N VAL A 24 -0.24 -9.15 -23.72
CA VAL A 24 0.25 -8.90 -22.36
C VAL A 24 1.64 -9.53 -22.28
N ALA A 25 2.68 -8.75 -22.60
CA ALA A 25 4.04 -9.16 -22.34
C ALA A 25 4.31 -9.00 -20.84
N ASP A 26 4.59 -10.12 -20.16
CA ASP A 26 5.05 -10.11 -18.78
C ASP A 26 6.49 -9.60 -18.76
N THR A 27 6.63 -8.28 -18.62
CA THR A 27 7.91 -7.56 -18.64
C THR A 27 8.45 -7.33 -17.22
N ASN A 28 7.83 -7.93 -16.20
CA ASN A 28 8.27 -7.83 -14.81
C ASN A 28 9.53 -8.69 -14.57
N VAL A 29 10.66 -8.26 -15.12
CA VAL A 29 11.96 -8.66 -14.58
C VAL A 29 12.21 -7.75 -13.36
N GLN A 30 11.47 -7.96 -12.27
CA GLN A 30 12.03 -7.56 -10.97
C GLN A 30 13.33 -8.35 -10.83
N THR A 31 14.42 -7.65 -10.53
CA THR A 31 15.69 -8.34 -10.34
C THR A 31 15.49 -9.35 -9.21
N LEU A 32 15.94 -10.59 -9.44
CA LEU A 32 15.80 -11.69 -8.50
C LEU A 32 16.28 -11.31 -7.07
N ASP A 33 17.19 -10.35 -6.97
CA ASP A 33 17.73 -9.85 -5.71
C ASP A 33 16.77 -8.93 -4.93
N TYR A 34 15.94 -8.12 -5.60
CA TYR A 34 14.93 -7.32 -4.91
C TYR A 34 13.83 -8.19 -4.30
N GLU A 35 13.34 -9.19 -5.05
CA GLU A 35 12.31 -10.10 -4.54
C GLU A 35 12.81 -10.92 -3.34
N LYS A 36 14.07 -11.38 -3.39
CA LYS A 36 14.72 -12.03 -2.25
C LYS A 36 14.72 -11.12 -1.02
N LEU A 37 15.20 -9.89 -1.15
CA LEU A 37 15.24 -8.93 -0.03
C LEU A 37 13.84 -8.62 0.51
N ARG A 38 12.87 -8.42 -0.37
CA ARG A 38 11.47 -8.21 0.02
C ARG A 38 10.90 -9.41 0.78
N ASN A 39 11.19 -10.64 0.34
CA ASN A 39 10.74 -11.84 1.04
C ASN A 39 11.45 -12.01 2.39
N THR A 40 12.76 -11.73 2.47
CA THR A 40 13.48 -11.70 3.75
C THR A 40 12.87 -10.67 4.71
N TRP A 41 12.53 -9.48 4.24
CA TRP A 41 11.85 -8.47 5.05
C TRP A 41 10.50 -8.97 5.58
N LEU A 42 9.69 -9.62 4.73
CA LEU A 42 8.42 -10.21 5.14
C LEU A 42 8.61 -11.33 6.17
N ASP A 43 9.60 -12.19 5.98
CA ASP A 43 9.89 -13.29 6.89
C ASP A 43 10.35 -12.79 8.27
N VAL A 44 11.19 -11.75 8.31
CA VAL A 44 11.69 -11.18 9.56
C VAL A 44 10.60 -10.46 10.34
N ASN A 45 9.75 -9.66 9.67
CA ASN A 45 8.77 -8.83 10.37
C ASN A 45 7.45 -9.55 10.65
N TYR A 46 7.03 -10.45 9.76
CA TYR A 46 5.72 -11.12 9.86
C TYR A 46 5.84 -12.63 10.10
N GLY A 47 6.87 -13.28 9.55
CA GLY A 47 7.18 -14.69 9.85
C GLY A 47 6.09 -15.69 9.47
N TYR A 48 5.27 -15.42 8.45
CA TYR A 48 4.13 -16.27 8.08
C TYR A 48 4.52 -17.73 7.78
N ASN A 49 5.73 -17.96 7.29
CA ASN A 49 6.25 -19.30 7.01
C ASN A 49 6.58 -20.10 8.29
N GLN A 50 6.73 -19.43 9.44
CA GLN A 50 6.98 -20.05 10.75
C GLN A 50 5.70 -20.34 11.54
N TYR A 51 4.51 -20.07 10.98
CA TYR A 51 3.25 -20.27 11.70
C TYR A 51 2.98 -21.75 11.98
N ASP A 52 2.90 -22.08 13.27
CA ASP A 52 2.54 -23.38 13.81
C ASP A 52 1.10 -23.37 14.36
N GLU A 53 0.23 -24.20 13.78
CA GLU A 53 -1.17 -24.34 14.20
C GLU A 53 -1.34 -24.93 15.59
N LYS A 54 -0.31 -25.62 16.11
CA LYS A 54 -0.31 -26.20 17.46
C LYS A 54 0.16 -25.21 18.52
N ASN A 55 0.65 -24.03 18.11
CA ASN A 55 1.08 -22.99 19.01
C ASN A 55 -0.08 -22.02 19.33
N ASP A 56 -0.58 -22.09 20.56
CA ASP A 56 -1.72 -21.29 21.00
C ASP A 56 -1.49 -19.78 20.90
N ALA A 57 -0.25 -19.31 21.12
CA ALA A 57 0.08 -17.88 21.04
C ALA A 57 0.02 -17.39 19.58
N MET A 58 0.56 -18.19 18.64
CA MET A 58 0.48 -17.88 17.22
C MET A 58 -0.97 -17.87 16.73
N LYS A 59 -1.75 -18.88 17.13
CA LYS A 59 -3.18 -18.97 16.81
C LYS A 59 -3.95 -17.76 17.33
N LYS A 60 -3.73 -17.37 18.59
CA LYS A 60 -4.37 -16.18 19.17
C LYS A 60 -4.00 -14.90 18.43
N LYS A 61 -2.73 -14.75 18.01
CA LYS A 61 -2.30 -13.60 17.20
C LYS A 61 -3.01 -13.60 15.84
N PHE A 62 -3.04 -14.75 15.16
CA PHE A 62 -3.74 -14.89 13.89
C PHE A 62 -5.23 -14.55 14.00
N ASP A 63 -5.94 -15.12 14.98
CA ASP A 63 -7.37 -14.87 15.16
C ASP A 63 -7.65 -13.38 15.45
N ALA A 64 -6.80 -12.71 16.23
CA ALA A 64 -6.92 -11.28 16.50
C ALA A 64 -6.72 -10.45 15.22
N THR A 65 -5.66 -10.73 14.47
CA THR A 65 -5.34 -10.05 13.20
C THR A 65 -6.43 -10.26 12.15
N GLU A 66 -6.93 -11.48 11.98
CA GLU A 66 -7.99 -11.82 11.03
C GLU A 66 -9.30 -11.09 11.40
N ASN A 67 -9.69 -11.07 12.69
CA ASN A 67 -10.90 -10.38 13.12
C ASN A 67 -10.81 -8.86 12.98
N GLU A 68 -9.66 -8.26 13.29
CA GLU A 68 -9.45 -6.82 13.09
C GLU A 68 -9.51 -6.46 11.60
N ALA A 69 -8.81 -7.21 10.74
CA ALA A 69 -8.82 -6.98 9.30
C ALA A 69 -10.22 -7.17 8.69
N LYS A 70 -10.98 -8.16 9.17
CA LYS A 70 -12.37 -8.36 8.75
C LYS A 70 -13.23 -7.13 9.07
N LYS A 71 -13.14 -6.62 10.30
CA LYS A 71 -13.87 -5.41 10.69
C LYS A 71 -13.46 -4.20 9.86
N LEU A 72 -12.15 -4.01 9.63
CA LEU A 72 -11.67 -2.91 8.79
C LEU A 72 -12.19 -3.00 7.35
N LEU A 73 -12.28 -4.21 6.78
CA LEU A 73 -12.86 -4.42 5.44
C LEU A 73 -14.37 -4.13 5.40
N GLU A 74 -15.10 -4.47 6.46
CA GLU A 74 -16.55 -4.22 6.59
C GLU A 74 -16.84 -2.73 6.77
N ASP A 75 -16.05 -2.04 7.58
CA ASP A 75 -16.22 -0.61 7.90
C ASP A 75 -15.63 0.33 6.81
N MET A 76 -14.90 -0.20 5.84
CA MET A 76 -14.24 0.60 4.80
C MET A 76 -15.25 1.19 3.82
N LYS A 77 -15.22 2.50 3.67
CA LYS A 77 -16.01 3.24 2.68
C LYS A 77 -15.52 2.98 1.27
N THR A 78 -16.43 2.59 0.39
CA THR A 78 -16.16 2.25 -1.02
C THR A 78 -17.04 3.02 -2.00
N GLU A 79 -17.92 3.90 -1.50
CA GLU A 79 -18.74 4.79 -2.32
C GLU A 79 -17.87 5.77 -3.13
N ASN A 80 -18.34 6.19 -4.30
CA ASN A 80 -17.56 7.00 -5.24
C ASN A 80 -17.30 8.43 -4.76
N ASP A 81 -18.22 8.98 -3.96
CA ASP A 81 -18.18 10.33 -3.40
C ASP A 81 -17.54 10.40 -2.01
N ARG A 82 -16.99 9.26 -1.52
CA ARG A 82 -16.31 9.16 -0.22
C ARG A 82 -15.26 10.26 -0.04
N LYS A 83 -15.16 10.76 1.18
CA LYS A 83 -14.17 11.78 1.61
C LYS A 83 -13.05 11.21 2.47
N TYR A 84 -13.21 9.97 2.91
CA TYR A 84 -12.28 9.21 3.75
C TYR A 84 -12.64 7.73 3.63
N LEU A 85 -11.77 6.85 4.14
CA LEU A 85 -11.98 5.40 4.10
C LEU A 85 -12.60 4.84 5.39
N TRP A 86 -12.29 5.44 6.56
CA TRP A 86 -12.83 5.01 7.86
C TRP A 86 -13.20 6.20 8.73
N ASP A 87 -14.35 6.14 9.41
CA ASP A 87 -14.81 7.19 10.32
C ASP A 87 -13.81 7.50 11.46
N SER A 88 -13.08 6.47 11.90
CA SER A 88 -12.05 6.59 12.95
C SER A 88 -10.79 7.36 12.51
N ALA A 89 -10.67 7.70 11.22
CA ALA A 89 -9.51 8.36 10.62
C ALA A 89 -9.94 9.23 9.42
N LYS A 90 -10.89 10.14 9.65
CA LYS A 90 -11.57 10.88 8.58
C LYS A 90 -10.90 12.19 8.18
N ASP A 91 -10.09 12.79 9.05
CA ASP A 91 -9.57 14.16 8.87
C ASP A 91 -8.21 14.17 8.14
N LEU A 92 -8.13 13.48 6.99
CA LEU A 92 -6.87 13.16 6.28
C LEU A 92 -6.06 14.38 5.82
N ASP A 93 -6.72 15.49 5.48
CA ASP A 93 -6.08 16.70 4.96
C ASP A 93 -5.54 17.60 6.08
N THR A 94 -6.14 17.55 7.26
CA THR A 94 -5.84 18.50 8.34
C THR A 94 -5.16 17.85 9.54
N LYS A 95 -5.27 16.52 9.69
CA LYS A 95 -4.69 15.74 10.78
C LYS A 95 -3.86 14.60 10.20
N SER A 96 -2.55 14.83 10.06
CA SER A 96 -1.65 13.86 9.42
C SER A 96 -1.62 12.49 10.09
N ALA A 97 -1.89 12.42 11.39
CA ALA A 97 -2.02 11.14 12.10
C ALA A 97 -3.17 10.25 11.59
N ASP A 98 -4.26 10.85 11.09
CA ASP A 98 -5.37 10.09 10.49
C ASP A 98 -4.95 9.49 9.13
N MET A 99 -4.09 10.18 8.37
CA MET A 99 -3.48 9.63 7.16
C MET A 99 -2.63 8.39 7.48
N THR A 100 -1.72 8.49 8.45
CA THR A 100 -0.90 7.35 8.90
C THR A 100 -1.76 6.20 9.42
N ARG A 101 -2.78 6.49 10.23
CA ARG A 101 -3.72 5.46 10.70
C ARG A 101 -4.43 4.76 9.55
N THR A 102 -4.82 5.49 8.52
CA THR A 102 -5.51 4.96 7.34
C THR A 102 -4.62 4.01 6.53
N TYR A 103 -3.34 4.36 6.30
CA TYR A 103 -2.39 3.45 5.66
C TYR A 103 -2.10 2.21 6.51
N ARG A 104 -1.98 2.36 7.84
CA ARG A 104 -1.81 1.22 8.77
C ARG A 104 -3.02 0.29 8.80
N ASN A 105 -4.24 0.80 8.66
CA ASN A 105 -5.42 -0.05 8.50
C ASN A 105 -5.31 -0.91 7.23
N ILE A 106 -4.82 -0.35 6.12
CA ILE A 106 -4.56 -1.10 4.89
C ILE A 106 -3.44 -2.13 5.10
N GLU A 107 -2.37 -1.77 5.80
CA GLU A 107 -1.28 -2.70 6.15
C GLU A 107 -1.81 -3.90 6.94
N LYS A 108 -2.62 -3.69 7.97
CA LYS A 108 -3.24 -4.76 8.77
C LYS A 108 -4.11 -5.69 7.93
N ILE A 109 -4.90 -5.13 7.02
CA ILE A 109 -5.69 -5.92 6.07
C ILE A 109 -4.75 -6.76 5.18
N ALA A 110 -3.69 -6.15 4.65
CA ALA A 110 -2.72 -6.83 3.79
C ALA A 110 -1.95 -7.93 4.54
N GLU A 111 -1.60 -7.71 5.81
CA GLU A 111 -1.00 -8.70 6.71
C GLU A 111 -1.93 -9.91 6.85
N ALA A 112 -3.19 -9.70 7.24
CA ALA A 112 -4.16 -10.78 7.37
C ALA A 112 -4.32 -11.56 6.06
N MET A 113 -4.50 -10.85 4.93
CA MET A 113 -4.68 -11.46 3.60
C MET A 113 -3.45 -12.24 3.10
N LYS A 114 -2.27 -12.07 3.70
CA LYS A 114 -1.06 -12.83 3.35
C LYS A 114 -0.91 -14.13 4.12
N HIS A 115 -1.60 -14.29 5.25
CA HIS A 115 -1.52 -15.49 6.06
C HIS A 115 -2.07 -16.72 5.32
N LYS A 116 -1.43 -17.90 5.46
CA LYS A 116 -1.83 -19.12 4.75
C LYS A 116 -3.25 -19.60 5.06
N ASN A 117 -3.73 -19.33 6.28
CA ASN A 117 -5.04 -19.78 6.76
C ASN A 117 -6.14 -18.71 6.67
N THR A 118 -5.85 -17.53 6.11
CA THR A 118 -6.84 -16.45 6.00
C THR A 118 -7.98 -16.82 5.06
N LYS A 119 -9.18 -16.30 5.36
CA LYS A 119 -10.33 -16.34 4.45
C LYS A 119 -10.54 -15.00 3.73
N LEU A 120 -9.77 -13.98 4.08
CA LEU A 120 -9.96 -12.62 3.58
C LEU A 120 -9.32 -12.37 2.21
N LYS A 121 -8.50 -13.29 1.70
CA LYS A 121 -7.79 -13.16 0.40
C LYS A 121 -8.68 -13.45 -0.81
N THR A 122 -9.84 -12.80 -0.87
CA THR A 122 -10.79 -12.85 -2.00
C THR A 122 -10.46 -11.80 -3.06
N ASP A 123 -10.94 -11.98 -4.29
CA ASP A 123 -10.72 -10.99 -5.36
C ASP A 123 -11.44 -9.67 -5.09
N GLU A 124 -12.61 -9.72 -4.43
CA GLU A 124 -13.32 -8.53 -3.96
C GLU A 124 -12.46 -7.72 -2.97
N ASN A 125 -11.91 -8.36 -1.94
CA ASN A 125 -11.11 -7.67 -0.93
C ASN A 125 -9.80 -7.14 -1.52
N LYS A 126 -9.17 -7.88 -2.46
CA LYS A 126 -8.01 -7.36 -3.22
C LYS A 126 -8.37 -6.10 -4.00
N LYS A 127 -9.55 -6.06 -4.62
CA LYS A 127 -10.02 -4.88 -5.35
C LYS A 127 -10.25 -3.70 -4.40
N LYS A 128 -10.89 -3.92 -3.25
CA LYS A 128 -11.09 -2.89 -2.21
C LYS A 128 -9.77 -2.28 -1.75
N VAL A 129 -8.76 -3.12 -1.44
CA VAL A 129 -7.43 -2.65 -1.01
C VAL A 129 -6.72 -1.84 -2.10
N LYS A 130 -6.80 -2.28 -3.36
CA LYS A 130 -6.21 -1.54 -4.49
C LYS A 130 -6.90 -0.18 -4.70
N ASP A 131 -8.23 -0.17 -4.68
CA ASP A 131 -9.04 1.05 -4.80
C ASP A 131 -8.76 2.03 -3.65
N ALA A 132 -8.61 1.54 -2.42
CA ALA A 132 -8.22 2.34 -1.26
C ALA A 132 -6.85 3.02 -1.45
N LEU A 133 -5.82 2.27 -1.89
CA LEU A 133 -4.49 2.82 -2.14
C LEU A 133 -4.51 3.86 -3.28
N GLU A 134 -5.21 3.58 -4.37
CA GLU A 134 -5.35 4.53 -5.48
C GLU A 134 -6.08 5.80 -5.04
N TRP A 135 -7.15 5.65 -4.26
CA TRP A 135 -7.90 6.78 -3.72
C TRP A 135 -7.05 7.63 -2.77
N LEU A 136 -6.25 7.02 -1.88
CA LEU A 136 -5.36 7.76 -0.97
C LEU A 136 -4.24 8.48 -1.71
N HIS A 137 -3.71 7.88 -2.78
CA HIS A 137 -2.73 8.55 -3.61
C HIS A 137 -3.32 9.82 -4.25
N LYS A 138 -4.53 9.73 -4.82
CA LYS A 138 -5.19 10.85 -5.50
C LYS A 138 -5.70 11.93 -4.53
N ASN A 139 -6.23 11.54 -3.38
CA ASN A 139 -7.02 12.42 -2.52
C ASN A 139 -6.34 12.78 -1.19
N ALA A 140 -5.27 12.09 -0.80
CA ALA A 140 -4.57 12.32 0.46
C ALA A 140 -3.06 12.45 0.23
N TYR A 141 -2.27 11.39 0.35
CA TYR A 141 -0.81 11.47 0.39
C TYR A 141 -0.18 12.12 -0.86
N GLY A 142 -0.68 11.77 -2.05
CA GLY A 142 -0.21 12.33 -3.33
C GLY A 142 -0.94 13.60 -3.79
N LYS A 143 -1.91 14.10 -3.01
CA LYS A 143 -2.63 15.34 -3.31
C LYS A 143 -1.73 16.55 -3.03
N GLU A 144 -1.56 17.42 -4.03
CA GLU A 144 -0.89 18.73 -3.93
C GLU A 144 0.48 18.65 -3.19
N PRO A 145 1.44 17.86 -3.72
CA PRO A 145 2.67 17.54 -2.99
C PRO A 145 3.55 18.78 -2.74
N THR A 146 3.57 19.75 -3.66
CA THR A 146 4.36 20.99 -3.51
C THR A 146 3.86 21.84 -2.34
N GLU A 147 2.54 21.97 -2.24
CA GLU A 147 1.83 22.71 -1.21
C GLU A 147 2.04 22.06 0.15
N LYS A 148 1.96 20.72 0.21
CA LYS A 148 2.23 19.96 1.44
C LYS A 148 3.67 20.12 1.92
N VAL A 149 4.66 20.02 1.03
CA VAL A 149 6.07 20.25 1.39
C VAL A 149 6.28 21.66 1.92
N LYS A 150 5.66 22.67 1.29
CA LYS A 150 5.70 24.05 1.76
C LYS A 150 5.11 24.19 3.16
N GLU A 151 3.92 23.63 3.40
CA GLU A 151 3.25 23.69 4.69
C GLU A 151 4.03 22.97 5.80
N LEU A 152 4.59 21.80 5.51
CA LEU A 152 5.47 21.07 6.45
C LEU A 152 6.72 21.89 6.78
N SER A 153 7.35 22.50 5.78
CA SER A 153 8.54 23.34 5.95
C SER A 153 8.26 24.59 6.78
N GLU A 154 7.09 25.21 6.59
CA GLU A 154 6.63 26.35 7.39
C GLU A 154 6.34 25.92 8.83
N ASN A 155 5.63 24.81 9.04
CA ASN A 155 5.33 24.27 10.36
C ASN A 155 6.58 23.94 11.17
N PHE A 156 7.64 23.45 10.52
CA PHE A 156 8.90 23.12 11.18
C PHE A 156 9.60 24.37 11.75
N LYS A 157 9.41 25.54 11.13
CA LYS A 157 9.99 26.82 11.58
C LYS A 157 9.20 27.45 12.74
N ILE A 158 7.97 26.99 13.02
CA ILE A 158 7.16 27.51 14.11
C ILE A 158 7.72 26.99 15.44
N THR A 159 8.22 27.91 16.27
CA THR A 159 8.77 27.62 17.60
C THR A 159 7.70 27.59 18.69
N ASP A 160 6.62 28.34 18.52
CA ASP A 160 5.46 28.35 19.41
C ASP A 160 4.56 27.14 19.11
N SER A 161 4.62 26.12 19.96
CA SER A 161 3.85 24.88 19.79
C SER A 161 2.35 25.09 19.73
N SER A 162 1.81 26.17 20.29
CA SER A 162 0.37 26.49 20.23
C SER A 162 -0.10 26.91 18.83
N LYS A 163 0.84 27.30 17.95
CA LYS A 163 0.58 27.77 16.58
C LYS A 163 0.96 26.73 15.52
N LYS A 164 1.52 25.59 15.91
CA LYS A 164 1.83 24.52 14.96
C LYS A 164 0.53 23.98 14.40
N LYS A 165 0.45 23.90 13.08
CA LYS A 165 -0.67 23.24 12.41
C LYS A 165 -0.61 21.73 12.68
N ALA A 166 -1.73 21.05 12.45
CA ALA A 166 -1.89 19.63 12.73
C ALA A 166 -1.22 18.69 11.70
N LEU A 167 -0.41 19.22 10.77
CA LEU A 167 0.45 18.43 9.89
C LEU A 167 1.84 18.23 10.50
N ASN A 168 2.22 16.96 10.67
CA ASN A 168 3.48 16.54 11.23
C ASN A 168 4.36 15.87 10.16
N TRP A 169 5.60 16.31 10.02
CA TRP A 169 6.59 15.74 9.10
C TRP A 169 6.77 14.23 9.31
N TRP A 170 6.69 13.77 10.57
CA TRP A 170 6.86 12.37 10.90
C TRP A 170 5.83 11.48 10.19
N ASP A 171 4.56 11.91 10.11
CA ASP A 171 3.52 11.13 9.44
C ASP A 171 3.78 11.04 7.92
N TYR A 172 4.39 12.06 7.31
CA TYR A 172 4.66 12.12 5.88
C TYR A 172 5.97 11.43 5.47
N GLU A 173 6.95 11.33 6.37
CA GLU A 173 8.30 10.83 6.04
C GLU A 173 8.63 9.49 6.71
N ILE A 174 7.87 9.08 7.73
CA ILE A 174 8.13 7.86 8.51
C ILE A 174 6.84 7.06 8.78
N GLY A 175 5.75 7.73 9.16
CA GLY A 175 4.54 7.07 9.63
C GLY A 175 3.75 6.39 8.51
N THR A 176 3.56 7.10 7.39
CA THR A 176 2.85 6.62 6.20
C THR A 176 3.75 5.87 5.19
N PRO A 177 4.96 6.35 4.86
CA PRO A 177 5.90 5.60 4.02
C PRO A 177 6.26 4.23 4.61
#